data_AF-A0A6P1YSK4-F1
#
_entry.id   AF-A0A6P1YSK4-F1
#
_cell.length_a   1.000
_cell.length_b   1.000
_cell.length_c   1.000
_cell.angle_alpha   90.00
_cell.angle_beta   90.00
_cell.angle_gamma   90.00
#
_symmetry.space_group_name_H-M   'P 1'
#
loop_
_entity.id
_entity.type
_entity.pdbx_description
1 polymer ?
#
loop_
_entity_poly.entity_id
_entity_poly.type
_entity_poly.pdbx_seq_one_letter_code
_entity_poly.pdbx_strand_id
1 'polypeptide(L)'
;MGISLTTQREPNDFNASKSTVTSVSYRHSFDNNVLLGATVKYYDLSHTTAWDLKSEAGLGYKYALSDAFSLVGMAWLGSNVRSNASDFVYYSLTASADWKLTPIVTWSIVNLRYRNAFDTSYDFDTPAVGTALGFKINDANSVSVGFTREWSDGKVSDNEIGVGYKYHF
;
A
#
# COMPACT_ATOMS: atom_id res chain seq x y z
N MET A 1 -12.89 -7.17 0.83
CA MET A 1 -12.14 -7.04 -0.43
C MET A 1 -12.02 -5.56 -0.79
N GLY A 2 -10.95 -5.14 -1.44
CA GLY A 2 -10.79 -3.76 -1.90
C GLY A 2 -10.10 -3.68 -3.25
N ILE A 3 -10.39 -2.59 -3.96
CA ILE A 3 -9.78 -2.24 -5.24
C ILE A 3 -9.24 -0.82 -5.11
N SER A 4 -8.07 -0.54 -5.68
CA SER A 4 -7.55 0.82 -5.75
C SER A 4 -6.89 1.13 -7.08
N LEU A 5 -6.90 2.41 -7.42
CA LEU A 5 -6.17 3.00 -8.53
C LEU A 5 -5.23 4.06 -7.97
N THR A 6 -3.94 3.94 -8.28
CA THR A 6 -2.90 4.86 -7.83
C THR A 6 -2.08 5.33 -9.01
N THR A 7 -1.78 6.63 -9.09
CA THR A 7 -0.81 7.15 -10.05
C THR A 7 0.50 7.44 -9.34
N GLN A 8 1.61 6.93 -9.87
CA GLN A 8 2.96 7.30 -9.43
C GLN A 8 3.47 8.46 -10.30
N ARG A 9 3.96 9.51 -9.65
CA ARG A 9 4.48 10.73 -10.27
C ARG A 9 5.93 10.94 -9.91
N GLU A 10 6.65 11.65 -10.79
CA GLU A 10 8.03 12.03 -10.53
C GLU A 10 8.15 12.89 -9.25
N PRO A 11 9.29 12.82 -8.53
CA PRO A 11 9.51 13.56 -7.28
C PRO A 11 9.31 15.07 -7.38
N ASN A 12 9.69 15.65 -8.53
CA ASN A 12 9.77 17.09 -8.78
C ASN A 12 8.84 17.57 -9.90
N ASP A 13 8.07 16.67 -10.52
CA ASP A 13 7.10 17.00 -11.57
C ASP A 13 5.86 16.11 -11.46
N PHE A 14 4.79 16.65 -10.88
CA PHE A 14 3.53 15.93 -10.73
C PHE A 14 2.80 15.68 -12.06
N ASN A 15 3.17 16.36 -13.13
CA ASN A 15 2.59 16.12 -14.45
C ASN A 15 3.23 14.89 -15.12
N ALA A 16 4.49 14.59 -14.80
CA ALA A 16 5.20 13.42 -15.30
C ALA A 16 4.72 12.14 -14.57
N SER A 17 4.05 11.27 -15.33
CA SER A 17 3.59 9.96 -14.84
C SER A 17 4.69 8.93 -14.97
N LYS A 18 4.90 8.13 -13.91
CA LYS A 18 5.80 6.96 -13.92
C LYS A 18 5.03 5.67 -14.10
N SER A 19 3.91 5.52 -13.41
CA SER A 19 3.05 4.36 -13.58
C SER A 19 1.61 4.62 -13.16
N THR A 20 0.71 3.79 -13.66
CA THR A 20 -0.62 3.62 -13.09
C THR A 20 -0.69 2.25 -12.45
N VAL A 21 -1.09 2.20 -11.18
CA VAL A 21 -1.13 0.99 -10.37
C VAL A 21 -2.59 0.63 -10.08
N THR A 22 -3.01 -0.54 -10.56
CA THR A 22 -4.30 -1.13 -10.19
C THR A 22 -4.05 -2.22 -9.16
N SER A 23 -4.75 -2.17 -8.04
CA SER A 23 -4.56 -3.12 -6.95
C SER A 23 -5.87 -3.77 -6.55
N VAL A 24 -5.81 -5.07 -6.27
CA VAL A 24 -6.87 -5.84 -5.60
C VAL A 24 -6.32 -6.34 -4.29
N SER A 25 -7.07 -6.15 -3.20
CA SER A 25 -6.64 -6.53 -1.85
C SER A 25 -7.74 -7.26 -1.09
N TYR A 26 -7.29 -8.14 -0.20
CA TYR A 26 -8.11 -8.78 0.81
C TYR A 26 -7.42 -8.61 2.17
N ARG A 27 -8.21 -8.29 3.19
CA ARG A 27 -7.76 -8.26 4.58
C ARG A 27 -8.85 -8.82 5.46
N HIS A 28 -8.47 -9.78 6.28
CA HIS A 28 -9.29 -10.34 7.34
C HIS A 28 -8.72 -9.93 8.70
N SER A 29 -9.59 -9.59 9.63
CA SER A 29 -9.25 -9.34 11.03
C SER A 29 -9.92 -10.40 11.86
N PHE A 30 -9.13 -11.17 12.58
CA PHE A 30 -9.63 -12.16 13.53
C PHE A 30 -10.03 -11.47 14.84
N ASP A 31 -10.81 -12.16 15.67
CA ASP A 31 -11.32 -11.63 16.95
C ASP A 31 -10.20 -11.28 17.94
N ASN A 32 -9.03 -11.92 17.80
CA ASN A 32 -7.83 -11.63 18.61
C ASN A 32 -6.97 -10.49 18.04
N ASN A 33 -7.49 -9.71 17.08
CA ASN A 33 -6.80 -8.62 16.38
C ASN A 33 -5.63 -9.02 15.48
N VAL A 34 -5.41 -10.32 15.26
CA VAL A 34 -4.50 -10.78 14.20
C VAL A 34 -5.11 -10.40 12.86
N LEU A 35 -4.25 -10.00 11.93
CA LEU A 35 -4.61 -9.63 10.57
C LEU A 35 -4.00 -10.62 9.59
N LEU A 36 -4.80 -11.07 8.63
CA LEU A 36 -4.32 -11.76 7.43
C LEU A 36 -4.59 -10.86 6.23
N GLY A 37 -3.61 -10.70 5.36
CA GLY A 37 -3.71 -9.87 4.17
C GLY A 37 -3.19 -10.57 2.93
N ALA A 38 -3.81 -10.25 1.79
CA ALA A 38 -3.30 -10.58 0.47
C ALA A 38 -3.53 -9.40 -0.48
N THR A 39 -2.58 -9.12 -1.36
CA THR A 39 -2.69 -8.03 -2.34
C THR A 39 -2.06 -8.44 -3.66
N VAL A 40 -2.67 -8.03 -4.77
CA VAL A 40 -2.08 -8.11 -6.11
C VAL A 40 -2.12 -6.71 -6.71
N LYS A 41 -0.99 -6.23 -7.23
CA LYS A 41 -0.81 -4.90 -7.83
C LYS A 41 -0.25 -5.05 -9.23
N TYR A 42 -0.97 -4.54 -10.21
CA TYR A 42 -0.52 -4.42 -11.59
C TYR A 42 -0.05 -2.99 -11.83
N TYR A 43 1.20 -2.82 -12.28
CA TYR A 43 1.82 -1.55 -12.62
C TYR A 43 1.92 -1.45 -14.15
N ASP A 44 1.21 -0.49 -14.71
CA ASP A 44 1.37 -0.06 -16.10
C ASP A 44 2.45 1.02 -16.16
N LEU A 45 3.65 0.69 -16.66
CA LEU A 45 4.81 1.58 -16.62
C LEU A 45 4.72 2.59 -17.75
N SER A 46 4.52 3.85 -17.36
CA SER A 46 4.27 4.96 -18.29
C SER A 46 5.42 5.12 -19.27
N HIS A 47 5.11 5.55 -20.49
CA HIS A 47 6.08 5.78 -21.56
C HIS A 47 6.83 4.51 -22.03
N THR A 48 6.34 3.32 -21.68
CA THR A 48 6.89 2.04 -22.12
C THR A 48 5.77 1.04 -22.47
N THR A 49 6.11 -0.14 -22.99
CA THR A 49 5.21 -1.30 -23.07
C THR A 49 5.39 -2.26 -21.89
N ALA A 50 6.20 -1.87 -20.90
CA ALA A 50 6.56 -2.70 -19.77
C ALA A 50 5.49 -2.64 -18.67
N TRP A 51 5.36 -3.75 -17.95
CA TRP A 51 4.53 -3.88 -16.76
C TRP A 51 5.25 -4.68 -15.67
N ASP A 52 4.82 -4.43 -14.43
CA ASP A 52 5.19 -5.20 -13.23
C ASP A 52 3.92 -5.73 -12.55
N LEU A 53 3.97 -6.96 -12.05
CA LEU A 53 2.91 -7.57 -11.24
C LEU A 53 3.47 -7.98 -9.88
N LYS A 54 3.02 -7.31 -8.83
CA LYS A 54 3.41 -7.59 -7.45
C LYS A 54 2.30 -8.33 -6.73
N SER A 55 2.60 -9.51 -6.18
CA SER A 55 1.68 -10.26 -5.32
C SER A 55 2.27 -10.40 -3.94
N GLU A 56 1.47 -10.13 -2.91
CA GLU A 56 1.88 -10.09 -1.51
C GLU A 56 0.88 -10.85 -0.65
N ALA A 57 1.39 -11.61 0.32
CA ALA A 57 0.62 -12.16 1.43
C ALA A 57 1.30 -11.81 2.74
N GLY A 58 0.53 -11.55 3.78
CA GLY A 58 1.08 -11.03 5.02
C GLY A 58 0.23 -11.28 6.23
N LEU A 59 0.90 -11.21 7.37
CA LEU A 59 0.32 -11.33 8.70
C LEU A 59 0.65 -10.10 9.51
N GLY A 60 -0.22 -9.78 10.46
CA GLY A 60 0.02 -8.65 11.33
C GLY A 60 -0.91 -8.60 12.52
N TYR A 61 -0.91 -7.45 13.17
CA TYR A 61 -1.65 -7.23 14.39
C TYR A 61 -2.17 -5.80 14.45
N LYS A 62 -3.40 -5.64 14.95
CA LYS A 62 -3.98 -4.34 15.28
C LYS A 62 -3.97 -4.15 16.79
N TYR A 63 -3.29 -3.12 17.26
CA TYR A 63 -3.32 -2.70 18.65
C TYR A 63 -4.24 -1.48 18.81
N ALA A 64 -5.41 -1.68 19.42
CA ALA A 64 -6.30 -0.58 19.77
C ALA A 64 -5.79 0.11 21.04
N LEU A 65 -5.33 1.35 20.91
CA LEU A 65 -4.95 2.19 22.04
C LEU A 65 -6.19 2.74 22.75
N SER A 66 -7.25 3.02 21.98
CA SER A 66 -8.56 3.43 22.44
C SER A 66 -9.61 3.15 21.36
N ASP A 67 -10.87 3.53 21.60
CA ASP A 67 -11.94 3.46 20.59
C ASP A 67 -11.68 4.38 19.38
N ALA A 68 -10.84 5.39 19.56
CA ALA A 68 -10.51 6.38 18.54
C ALA A 68 -9.17 6.12 17.86
N PHE A 69 -8.20 5.49 18.53
CA PHE A 69 -6.84 5.34 18.04
C PHE A 69 -6.39 3.89 17.99
N SER A 70 -5.77 3.49 16.87
CA SER A 70 -5.14 2.19 16.73
C SER A 70 -3.81 2.25 15.99
N LEU A 71 -2.92 1.33 16.34
CA LEU A 71 -1.71 1.04 15.59
C LEU A 71 -1.90 -0.28 14.84
N VAL A 72 -1.45 -0.34 13.60
CA VAL A 72 -1.47 -1.56 12.81
C VAL A 72 -0.06 -1.85 12.32
N GLY A 73 0.43 -3.06 12.56
CA GLY A 73 1.69 -3.54 12.02
C GLY A 73 1.46 -4.80 11.19
N MET A 74 2.09 -4.93 10.03
CA MET A 74 2.05 -6.15 9.22
C MET A 74 3.41 -6.44 8.58
N ALA A 75 3.74 -7.72 8.47
CA ALA A 75 4.86 -8.23 7.70
C ALA A 75 4.34 -9.03 6.51
N TRP A 76 5.00 -8.87 5.37
CA TRP A 76 4.56 -9.39 4.08
C TRP A 76 5.71 -10.09 3.38
N LEU A 77 5.36 -11.15 2.64
CA LEU A 77 6.21 -11.77 1.63
C LEU A 77 5.54 -11.59 0.28
N GLY A 78 6.34 -11.32 -0.74
CA GLY A 78 5.81 -11.12 -2.07
C GLY A 78 6.78 -11.49 -3.18
N SER A 79 6.25 -11.46 -4.39
CA SER A 79 6.99 -11.63 -5.64
C SER A 79 6.71 -10.45 -6.56
N ASN A 80 7.72 -10.03 -7.32
CA ASN A 80 7.59 -9.07 -8.41
C ASN A 80 7.87 -9.80 -9.73
N VAL A 81 6.82 -10.00 -10.52
CA VAL A 81 6.92 -10.54 -11.89
C VAL A 81 7.06 -9.37 -12.85
N ARG A 82 8.09 -9.39 -13.69
CA ARG A 82 8.44 -8.25 -14.55
C ARG A 82 8.46 -8.65 -16.00
N SER A 83 7.81 -7.86 -16.84
CA SER A 83 7.76 -8.10 -18.30
C SER A 83 9.12 -8.05 -19.00
N ASN A 84 10.01 -7.17 -18.55
CA ASN A 84 11.28 -6.84 -19.23
C ASN A 84 12.51 -6.98 -18.32
N ALA A 85 12.39 -7.71 -17.20
CA ALA A 85 13.47 -7.95 -16.25
C ALA A 85 13.24 -9.27 -15.51
N SER A 86 14.23 -9.74 -14.76
CA SER A 86 14.11 -11.00 -14.01
C SER A 86 13.10 -10.90 -12.88
N ASP A 87 12.36 -11.96 -12.61
CA ASP A 87 11.45 -11.99 -11.45
C ASP A 87 12.24 -12.12 -10.15
N PHE A 88 11.69 -11.60 -9.05
CA PHE A 88 12.32 -11.75 -7.74
C PHE A 88 11.29 -11.79 -6.61
N VAL A 89 11.72 -12.34 -5.48
CA VAL A 89 10.96 -12.35 -4.23
C VAL A 89 11.48 -11.28 -3.27
N TYR A 90 10.58 -10.74 -2.47
CA TYR A 90 10.86 -9.64 -1.57
C TYR A 90 10.05 -9.76 -0.28
N TYR A 91 10.42 -8.97 0.71
CA TYR A 91 9.68 -8.80 1.94
C TYR A 91 9.30 -7.34 2.16
N SER A 92 8.24 -7.10 2.92
CA SER A 92 7.77 -5.76 3.24
C SER A 92 7.27 -5.70 4.68
N LEU A 93 7.56 -4.60 5.37
CA LEU A 93 7.07 -4.28 6.70
C LEU A 93 6.25 -3.01 6.60
N THR A 94 5.02 -3.04 7.11
CA THR A 94 4.13 -1.88 7.13
C THR A 94 3.71 -1.55 8.55
N ALA A 95 3.64 -0.26 8.87
CA ALA A 95 3.07 0.22 10.12
C ALA A 95 2.15 1.42 9.86
N SER A 96 1.01 1.51 10.53
CA SER A 96 0.15 2.69 10.46
C SER A 96 -0.36 3.12 11.82
N ALA A 97 -0.63 4.41 11.96
CA ALA A 97 -1.40 4.97 13.06
C ALA A 97 -2.71 5.53 12.52
N ASP A 98 -3.82 4.97 12.99
CA ASP A 98 -5.15 5.29 12.53
C ASP A 98 -5.92 6.02 13.62
N TRP A 99 -6.57 7.12 13.23
CA TRP A 99 -7.45 7.93 14.06
C TRP A 99 -8.86 7.97 13.48
N LYS A 100 -9.81 7.38 14.19
CA LYS A 100 -11.24 7.53 13.94
C LYS A 100 -11.70 8.93 14.38
N LEU A 101 -11.71 9.85 13.42
CA LEU A 101 -12.15 11.24 13.63
C LEU A 101 -13.65 11.33 13.93
N THR A 102 -14.45 10.53 13.22
CA THR A 102 -15.91 10.42 13.39
C THR A 102 -16.35 8.97 13.17
N PRO A 103 -17.63 8.61 13.38
CA PRO A 103 -18.14 7.29 13.03
C PRO A 103 -17.98 6.91 11.55
N ILE A 104 -17.82 7.89 10.66
CA ILE A 104 -17.71 7.70 9.21
C ILE A 104 -16.36 8.10 8.60
N VAL A 105 -15.50 8.82 9.32
CA VAL A 105 -14.19 9.26 8.84
C VAL A 105 -13.07 8.66 9.69
N THR A 106 -12.13 8.00 9.04
CA THR A 106 -10.86 7.55 9.63
C THR A 106 -9.71 8.20 8.90
N TRP A 107 -8.74 8.72 9.66
CA TRP A 107 -7.49 9.24 9.14
C TRP A 107 -6.35 8.31 9.53
N SER A 108 -5.73 7.68 8.53
CA SER A 108 -4.43 7.03 8.70
C SER A 108 -3.37 8.13 8.68
N ILE A 109 -3.06 8.65 9.87
CA ILE A 109 -2.19 9.81 10.08
C ILE A 109 -0.86 9.59 9.38
N VAL A 110 -0.28 8.42 9.63
CA VAL A 110 0.96 7.96 9.03
C VAL A 110 0.82 6.51 8.60
N ASN A 111 1.35 6.20 7.44
CA ASN A 111 1.54 4.86 6.91
C ASN A 111 3.01 4.72 6.52
N LEU A 112 3.74 3.85 7.18
CA LEU A 112 5.12 3.54 6.89
C LEU A 112 5.18 2.21 6.14
N ARG A 113 6.08 2.14 5.18
CA ARG A 113 6.44 0.89 4.51
C ARG A 113 7.96 0.82 4.38
N TYR A 114 8.53 -0.30 4.73
CA TYR A 114 9.87 -0.70 4.32
C TYR A 114 9.73 -1.93 3.43
N ARG A 115 10.47 -2.00 2.33
CA ARG A 115 10.42 -3.15 1.41
C ARG A 115 11.78 -3.33 0.78
N ASN A 116 12.24 -4.58 0.69
CA ASN A 116 13.48 -4.92 0.01
C ASN A 116 13.42 -6.34 -0.58
N ALA A 117 14.21 -6.59 -1.62
CA ALA A 117 14.39 -7.91 -2.21
C ALA A 117 15.20 -8.82 -1.26
N PHE A 118 14.96 -10.13 -1.35
CA PHE A 118 15.79 -11.11 -0.63
C PHE A 118 17.18 -11.27 -1.27
N ASP A 119 17.23 -11.17 -2.60
CA ASP A 119 18.47 -11.15 -3.36
C ASP A 119 18.91 -9.69 -3.52
N THR A 120 20.04 -9.35 -2.90
CA THR A 120 20.60 -7.99 -2.85
C THR A 120 21.14 -7.49 -4.18
N SER A 121 21.20 -8.34 -5.21
CA SER A 121 21.50 -7.88 -6.58
C SER A 121 20.34 -7.10 -7.21
N TYR A 122 19.13 -7.23 -6.66
CA TYR A 122 17.99 -6.41 -7.04
C TYR A 122 17.95 -5.15 -6.16
N ASP A 123 18.10 -4.00 -6.80
CA ASP A 123 17.84 -2.71 -6.17
C ASP A 123 16.33 -2.53 -5.94
N PHE A 124 15.88 -2.84 -4.73
CA PHE A 124 14.46 -2.78 -4.35
C PHE A 124 14.22 -2.23 -2.95
N ASP A 125 15.23 -1.59 -2.35
CA ASP A 125 15.10 -0.90 -1.07
C ASP A 125 14.24 0.35 -1.25
N THR A 126 12.94 0.20 -0.96
CA THR A 126 11.92 1.19 -1.29
C THR A 126 11.10 1.63 -0.07
N PRO A 127 11.72 2.33 0.91
CA PRO A 127 10.99 2.85 2.04
C PRO A 127 10.00 3.94 1.60
N ALA A 128 8.88 4.02 2.30
CA ALA A 128 7.82 4.97 1.98
C ALA A 128 7.11 5.47 3.24
N VAL A 129 6.61 6.70 3.16
CA VAL A 129 5.69 7.29 4.14
C VAL A 129 4.50 7.91 3.44
N GLY A 130 3.31 7.69 3.96
CA GLY A 130 2.07 8.22 3.42
C GLY A 130 1.04 8.55 4.47
N THR A 131 -0.07 9.11 4.00
CA THR A 131 -1.25 9.47 4.80
C THR A 131 -2.50 9.21 3.97
N ALA A 132 -3.61 8.86 4.62
CA ALA A 132 -4.84 8.56 3.90
C ALA A 132 -6.10 8.90 4.70
N LEU A 133 -7.15 9.33 4.01
CA LEU A 133 -8.49 9.51 4.56
C LEU A 133 -9.40 8.41 4.03
N GLY A 134 -10.10 7.74 4.94
CA GLY A 134 -11.12 6.75 4.66
C GLY A 134 -12.50 7.25 5.06
N PHE A 135 -13.48 7.04 4.19
CA PHE A 135 -14.87 7.45 4.34
C PHE A 135 -15.77 6.22 4.27
N LYS A 136 -16.44 5.91 5.38
CA LYS A 136 -17.48 4.88 5.45
C LYS A 136 -18.75 5.41 4.78
N ILE A 137 -19.23 4.70 3.77
CA ILE A 137 -20.50 4.98 3.09
C ILE A 137 -21.63 4.29 3.84
N ASN A 138 -21.45 3.02 4.19
CA ASN A 138 -22.34 2.23 5.03
C ASN A 138 -21.53 1.10 5.69
N ASP A 139 -22.18 0.15 6.36
CA ASP A 139 -21.50 -0.94 7.07
C ASP A 139 -20.67 -1.86 6.16
N ALA A 140 -21.05 -1.97 4.89
CA ALA A 140 -20.37 -2.82 3.91
C ALA A 140 -19.41 -2.04 2.99
N ASN A 141 -19.52 -0.72 2.89
CA ASN A 141 -18.85 0.06 1.84
C ASN A 141 -18.04 1.22 2.40
N SER A 142 -16.83 1.39 1.90
CA SER A 142 -16.00 2.57 2.18
C SER A 142 -15.14 2.96 0.98
N VAL A 143 -14.79 4.23 0.89
CA VAL A 143 -13.81 4.75 -0.07
C VAL A 143 -12.64 5.40 0.66
N SER A 144 -11.50 5.52 0.00
CA SER A 144 -10.31 6.17 0.55
C SER A 144 -9.59 7.00 -0.49
N VAL A 145 -8.92 8.05 -0.03
CA VAL A 145 -7.94 8.81 -0.81
C VAL A 145 -6.65 8.89 -0.01
N GLY A 146 -5.51 8.70 -0.67
CA GLY A 146 -4.21 8.67 -0.01
C GLY A 146 -3.11 9.30 -0.84
N PHE A 147 -2.10 9.76 -0.13
CA PHE A 147 -0.84 10.24 -0.67
C PHE A 147 0.31 9.47 -0.03
N THR A 148 1.25 8.99 -0.83
CA THR A 148 2.47 8.32 -0.35
C THR A 148 3.67 8.91 -1.04
N ARG A 149 4.77 9.05 -0.31
CA ARG A 149 6.08 9.37 -0.84
C ARG A 149 6.96 8.14 -0.71
N GLU A 150 7.67 7.77 -1.76
CA GLU A 150 8.56 6.61 -1.83
C GLU A 150 9.99 7.08 -2.07
N TRP A 151 10.96 6.35 -1.55
CA TRP A 151 12.38 6.60 -1.71
C TRP A 151 13.08 5.38 -2.31
N SER A 152 14.17 5.62 -3.01
CA SER A 152 15.16 4.64 -3.48
C SER A 152 16.53 5.31 -3.38
N ASP A 153 17.56 4.58 -2.94
CA ASP A 153 18.94 5.12 -2.79
C ASP A 153 19.02 6.44 -1.98
N GLY A 154 18.19 6.55 -0.94
CA GLY A 154 18.15 7.74 -0.07
C GLY A 154 17.56 8.99 -0.73
N LYS A 155 17.01 8.89 -1.94
CA LYS A 155 16.33 9.98 -2.65
C LYS A 155 14.87 9.64 -2.84
N VAL A 156 14.03 10.66 -2.92
CA VAL A 156 12.62 10.46 -3.27
C VAL A 156 12.56 9.89 -4.68
N SER A 157 11.89 8.76 -4.86
CA SER A 157 11.72 8.09 -6.15
C SER A 157 10.35 8.37 -6.77
N ASP A 158 9.31 8.46 -5.94
CA ASP A 158 7.92 8.57 -6.40
C ASP A 158 7.05 9.37 -5.42
N ASN A 159 6.07 10.06 -5.99
CA ASN A 159 4.89 10.55 -5.29
C ASN A 159 3.67 9.78 -5.77
N GLU A 160 2.99 9.07 -4.88
CA GLU A 160 1.81 8.27 -5.19
C GLU A 160 0.54 8.97 -4.72
N ILE A 161 -0.45 9.08 -5.60
CA ILE A 161 -1.81 9.54 -5.26
C ILE A 161 -2.77 8.44 -5.64
N GLY A 162 -3.57 7.98 -4.68
CA GLY A 162 -4.46 6.84 -4.89
C GLY A 162 -5.86 7.05 -4.35
N VAL A 163 -6.81 6.42 -5.04
CA VAL A 163 -8.19 6.26 -4.59
C VAL A 163 -8.49 4.77 -4.43
N GLY A 164 -9.22 4.43 -3.38
CA GLY A 164 -9.57 3.07 -3.04
C GLY A 164 -11.06 2.92 -2.76
N TYR A 165 -11.57 1.73 -3.05
CA TYR A 165 -12.89 1.28 -2.64
C TYR A 165 -12.73 -0.05 -1.90
N LYS A 166 -13.45 -0.21 -0.79
CA LYS A 166 -13.47 -1.43 0.00
C LYS A 166 -14.91 -1.86 0.24
N TYR A 167 -15.14 -3.14 -0.01
CA TYR A 167 -16.36 -3.86 0.31
C TYR A 167 -16.10 -4.88 1.42
N HIS A 168 -16.90 -4.86 2.48
CA HIS A 168 -16.88 -5.79 3.60
C HIS A 168 -18.18 -6.58 3.62
N PHE A 169 -18.07 -7.90 3.71
CA PHE A 169 -19.17 -8.82 4.04
C PHE A 169 -19.17 -9.04 5.54
#